data_AF-A0A3L7NFH5-F1
#
_entry.id   AF-A0A3L7NFH5-F1
#
_cell.length_a   1.000
_cell.length_b   1.000
_cell.length_c   1.000
_cell.angle_alpha   90.00
_cell.angle_beta   90.00
_cell.angle_gamma   90.00
#
_symmetry.space_group_name_H-M   'P 1'
#
loop_
_entity.id
_entity.type
_entity.pdbx_description
1 polymer ?
#
loop_
_entity_poly.entity_id
_entity_poly.type
_entity_poly.pdbx_seq_one_letter_code
_entity_poly.pdbx_strand_id
1 'polypeptide(L)'
;MNLSTHHNRHGISLLEVLISMGILTVGLVSVLSMIPAGRSQTMKANAYDRGTTLAANAAADLINRGLIRPAGWLSGPTEDKNADGILDSGEDANGNSTIDATPFAVLDPLYSGSTPIWPRIRLRTDASYAAKSLFSFDSVTLFPTDGIPVEIVDIIARSEDDILFSTDVNDGVGIDDPPKPKWSNGSAGPLPTVPARHVFEGVYSQLATLTSTDTDPAKMWRKGSYALLTIVTFFRRDATLPPMLLTDPDNDGRWLVDKTNVPEGISTVRELIKPGAVLLEKNASGNYFWKRILMAADSANTANAAESSDWYVSLGCEGGNPVGGSDVYIFASSIGSLQMRVRLE
;
A
#
# COMPACT_ATOMS: atom_id res chain seq x y z
N MET A 1 3.23 44.68 76.77
CA MET A 1 2.50 43.40 76.82
C MET A 1 2.87 42.61 75.57
N ASN A 2 3.76 41.62 75.70
CA ASN A 2 4.11 40.72 74.60
C ASN A 2 3.22 39.47 74.71
N LEU A 3 2.24 39.33 73.83
CA LEU A 3 1.50 38.08 73.65
C LEU A 3 2.43 37.08 72.96
N SER A 4 2.94 36.09 73.69
CA SER A 4 3.63 34.94 73.10
C SER A 4 2.60 34.04 72.42
N THR A 5 2.55 34.08 71.09
CA THR A 5 1.74 33.16 70.29
C THR A 5 2.40 31.79 70.27
N HIS A 6 1.95 30.90 71.17
CA HIS A 6 2.31 29.49 71.14
C HIS A 6 1.88 28.90 69.79
N HIS A 7 2.87 28.61 68.93
CA HIS A 7 2.63 27.87 67.70
C HIS A 7 2.33 26.43 68.07
N ASN A 8 1.06 26.02 67.97
CA ASN A 8 0.67 24.62 68.02
C ASN A 8 1.38 23.88 66.88
N ARG A 9 2.33 23.02 67.24
CA ARG A 9 2.94 22.09 66.30
C ARG A 9 1.97 20.93 66.11
N HIS A 10 1.15 21.00 65.07
CA HIS A 10 0.38 19.85 64.64
C HIS A 10 1.35 18.83 64.03
N GLY A 11 1.53 17.70 64.72
CA GLY A 11 2.30 16.59 64.18
C GLY A 11 1.58 16.03 62.95
N ILE A 12 2.30 15.86 61.84
CA ILE A 12 1.79 15.19 60.65
C ILE A 12 1.46 13.75 61.03
N SER A 13 0.23 13.31 60.77
CA SER A 13 -0.17 11.96 61.11
C SER A 13 0.45 10.96 60.13
N LEU A 14 0.80 9.78 60.62
CA LEU A 14 1.27 8.67 59.77
C LEU A 14 0.27 8.33 58.66
N LEU A 15 -1.02 8.55 58.92
CA LEU A 15 -2.10 8.39 57.96
C LEU A 15 -2.01 9.39 56.80
N GLU A 16 -1.72 10.67 57.07
CA GLU A 16 -1.52 11.68 56.02
C GLU A 16 -0.33 11.35 55.11
N VAL A 17 0.76 10.85 55.70
CA VAL A 17 1.94 10.40 54.93
C VAL A 17 1.60 9.21 54.05
N LEU A 18 0.88 8.22 54.57
CA LEU A 18 0.46 7.05 53.80
C LEU A 18 -0.50 7.42 52.67
N ILE A 19 -1.46 8.32 52.91
CA ILE A 19 -2.34 8.83 51.85
C ILE A 19 -1.53 9.57 50.79
N SER A 20 -0.57 10.40 51.20
CA SER A 20 0.30 11.13 50.28
C SER A 20 1.13 10.19 49.40
N MET A 21 1.70 9.14 50.00
CA MET A 21 2.45 8.11 49.28
C MET A 21 1.54 7.30 48.35
N GLY A 22 0.31 7.00 48.77
CA GLY A 22 -0.70 6.35 47.93
C GLY A 22 -1.08 7.16 46.70
N ILE A 23 -1.36 8.45 46.86
CA ILE A 23 -1.69 9.35 45.74
C ILE A 23 -0.49 9.50 44.80
N LEU A 24 0.72 9.64 45.34
CA LEU A 24 1.95 9.77 44.54
C LEU A 24 2.23 8.51 43.73
N THR A 25 2.07 7.32 44.33
CA THR A 25 2.30 6.05 43.64
C THR A 25 1.27 5.83 42.52
N VAL A 26 -0.02 6.09 42.77
CA VAL A 26 -1.06 6.01 41.73
C VAL A 26 -0.80 7.03 40.60
N GLY A 27 -0.42 8.26 40.95
CA GLY A 27 -0.08 9.29 39.96
C GLY A 27 1.12 8.90 39.08
N LEU A 28 2.19 8.37 39.68
CA LEU A 28 3.39 7.96 38.95
C LEU A 28 3.14 6.74 38.06
N VAL A 29 2.36 5.75 38.53
CA VAL A 29 1.95 4.60 37.71
C VAL A 29 1.07 5.02 36.54
N SER A 30 0.17 5.99 36.74
CA SER A 30 -0.65 6.55 35.66
C SER A 30 0.22 7.18 34.55
N VAL A 31 1.22 7.99 34.91
CA VAL A 31 2.14 8.59 33.92
C VAL A 31 3.01 7.53 33.23
N LEU A 32 3.51 6.53 33.97
CA LEU A 32 4.27 5.43 33.38
C LEU A 32 3.45 4.66 32.34
N SER A 33 2.13 4.51 32.55
CA SER A 33 1.24 3.85 31.60
C SER A 33 1.07 4.62 30.27
N MET A 34 1.33 5.93 30.25
CA MET A 34 1.26 6.74 29.02
C MET A 34 2.49 6.60 28.12
N ILE A 35 3.64 6.13 28.64
CA ILE A 35 4.88 6.04 27.86
C ILE A 35 4.76 5.07 26.67
N PRO A 36 4.27 3.82 26.84
CA PRO A 36 4.09 2.90 25.72
C PRO A 36 3.06 3.41 24.70
N ALA A 37 1.97 4.02 25.17
CA ALA A 37 0.95 4.61 24.31
C ALA A 37 1.52 5.76 23.46
N GLY A 38 2.28 6.66 24.08
CA GLY A 38 2.96 7.76 23.38
C GLY A 38 3.93 7.26 22.31
N ARG A 39 4.77 6.27 22.65
CA ARG A 39 5.70 5.65 21.68
C ARG A 39 4.96 5.06 20.47
N SER A 40 3.89 4.31 20.71
CA SER A 40 3.09 3.71 19.63
C SER A 40 2.49 4.76 18.70
N GLN A 41 1.96 5.86 19.24
CA GLN A 41 1.39 6.95 18.43
C GLN A 41 2.46 7.71 17.66
N THR A 42 3.60 8.03 18.27
CA THR A 42 4.73 8.68 17.58
C THR A 42 5.23 7.83 16.41
N MET A 43 5.32 6.52 16.58
CA MET A 43 5.75 5.63 15.50
C MET A 43 4.73 5.55 14.36
N LYS A 44 3.44 5.51 14.67
CA LYS A 44 2.39 5.60 13.63
C LYS A 44 2.49 6.90 12.85
N ALA A 45 2.66 8.03 13.55
CA ALA A 45 2.86 9.33 12.91
C ALA A 45 4.08 9.33 11.99
N ASN A 46 5.23 8.84 12.46
CA ASN A 46 6.43 8.70 11.64
C ASN A 46 6.22 7.81 10.41
N ALA A 47 5.43 6.73 10.54
CA ALA A 47 5.13 5.86 9.42
C ALA A 47 4.27 6.57 8.36
N TYR A 48 3.26 7.34 8.78
CA TYR A 48 2.47 8.16 7.86
C TYR A 48 3.32 9.23 7.17
N ASP A 49 4.17 9.95 7.91
CA ASP A 49 5.04 10.99 7.35
C ASP A 49 5.99 10.43 6.29
N ARG A 50 6.62 9.27 6.58
CA ARG A 50 7.46 8.57 5.61
C ARG A 50 6.67 8.07 4.41
N GLY A 51 5.49 7.49 4.65
CA GLY A 51 4.60 7.03 3.58
C GLY A 51 4.19 8.15 2.62
N THR A 52 3.96 9.37 3.13
CA THR A 52 3.64 10.53 2.26
C THR A 52 4.86 11.01 1.46
N THR A 53 6.04 11.05 2.08
CA THR A 53 7.30 11.41 1.42
C THR A 53 7.65 10.43 0.32
N LEU A 54 7.54 9.12 0.60
CA LEU A 54 7.72 8.06 -0.38
C LEU A 54 6.76 8.20 -1.56
N ALA A 55 5.48 8.46 -1.28
CA ALA A 55 4.49 8.63 -2.34
C ALA A 55 4.82 9.79 -3.29
N ALA A 56 5.27 10.92 -2.74
CA ALA A 56 5.67 12.09 -3.52
C ALA A 56 6.94 11.82 -4.35
N ASN A 57 7.94 11.16 -3.76
CA ASN A 57 9.16 10.77 -4.45
C ASN A 57 8.88 9.77 -5.58
N ALA A 58 8.04 8.76 -5.32
CA ALA A 58 7.63 7.78 -6.32
C ALA A 58 6.87 8.44 -7.49
N ALA A 59 5.96 9.37 -7.21
CA ALA A 59 5.26 10.13 -8.26
C ALA A 59 6.24 10.95 -9.11
N ALA A 60 7.18 11.68 -8.48
CA ALA A 60 8.20 12.44 -9.18
C ALA A 60 9.09 11.53 -10.03
N ASP A 61 9.46 10.35 -9.53
CA ASP A 61 10.27 9.38 -10.26
C ASP A 61 9.57 8.84 -11.51
N LEU A 62 8.29 8.46 -11.37
CA LEU A 62 7.45 8.01 -12.50
C LEU A 62 7.32 9.09 -13.59
N ILE A 63 7.17 10.36 -13.20
CA ILE A 63 7.08 11.49 -14.12
C ILE A 63 8.43 11.74 -14.79
N ASN A 64 9.50 11.92 -14.01
CA ASN A 64 10.83 12.29 -14.51
C ASN A 64 11.43 11.21 -15.42
N ARG A 65 11.14 9.94 -15.16
CA ARG A 65 11.58 8.82 -15.99
C ARG A 65 10.70 8.59 -17.21
N GLY A 66 9.61 9.35 -17.35
CA GLY A 66 8.66 9.17 -18.43
C GLY A 66 7.94 7.82 -18.39
N LEU A 67 7.81 7.20 -17.21
CA LEU A 67 7.07 5.93 -17.05
C LEU A 67 5.57 6.13 -17.30
N ILE A 68 5.10 7.37 -17.16
CA ILE A 68 3.74 7.78 -17.54
C ILE A 68 3.58 8.12 -19.03
N ARG A 69 4.62 7.99 -19.86
CA ARG A 69 4.54 8.27 -21.31
C ARG A 69 3.95 7.07 -22.05
N PRO A 70 2.76 7.20 -22.67
CA PRO A 70 2.11 6.08 -23.36
C PRO A 70 2.98 5.48 -24.47
N ALA A 71 3.77 6.32 -25.17
CA ALA A 71 4.68 5.87 -26.21
C ALA A 71 5.81 4.93 -25.71
N GLY A 72 6.07 4.91 -24.40
CA GLY A 72 7.05 4.02 -23.78
C GLY A 72 6.48 2.65 -23.40
N TRP A 73 5.19 2.39 -23.62
CA TRP A 73 4.53 1.15 -23.21
C TRP A 73 4.61 0.09 -24.34
N LEU A 74 5.07 -1.13 -24.04
CA LEU A 74 5.11 -2.29 -24.95
C LEU A 74 3.73 -2.89 -25.20
N SER A 75 2.92 -2.93 -24.16
CA SER A 75 1.54 -3.38 -24.20
C SER A 75 0.75 -2.35 -23.42
N GLY A 76 -0.05 -1.58 -24.13
CA GLY A 76 -0.94 -0.62 -23.51
C GLY A 76 -2.16 -1.33 -22.90
N PRO A 77 -2.90 -0.62 -22.05
CA PRO A 77 -4.26 -0.99 -21.67
C PRO A 77 -5.27 -0.98 -22.85
N THR A 78 -4.81 -0.73 -24.08
CA THR A 78 -5.61 -0.56 -25.30
C THR A 78 -5.31 -1.64 -26.32
N GLU A 79 -6.33 -2.06 -27.06
CA GLU A 79 -6.19 -2.90 -28.25
C GLU A 79 -5.58 -2.13 -29.43
N ASP A 80 -5.83 -0.81 -29.50
CA ASP A 80 -5.19 0.12 -30.43
C ASP A 80 -3.69 0.29 -30.08
N LYS A 81 -2.83 -0.53 -30.69
CA LYS A 81 -1.38 -0.57 -30.39
C LYS A 81 -0.64 0.56 -31.08
N ASN A 82 -1.15 1.04 -32.22
CA ASN A 82 -0.53 2.08 -33.02
C ASN A 82 -1.02 3.50 -32.66
N ALA A 83 -2.08 3.58 -31.83
CA ALA A 83 -2.73 4.79 -31.33
C ALA A 83 -3.37 5.68 -32.42
N ASP A 84 -3.79 5.11 -33.55
CA ASP A 84 -4.43 5.85 -34.65
C ASP A 84 -5.96 5.96 -34.51
N GLY A 85 -6.56 5.22 -33.55
CA GLY A 85 -7.99 5.20 -33.31
C GLY A 85 -8.79 4.33 -34.29
N ILE A 86 -8.12 3.43 -35.03
CA ILE A 86 -8.71 2.44 -35.92
C ILE A 86 -8.33 1.06 -35.40
N LEU A 87 -9.27 0.12 -35.44
CA LEU A 87 -9.00 -1.27 -35.06
C LEU A 87 -8.32 -1.98 -36.24
N ASP A 88 -7.00 -2.22 -36.15
CA ASP A 88 -6.27 -2.93 -37.18
C ASP A 88 -6.43 -4.45 -37.11
N SER A 89 -6.10 -5.14 -38.19
CA SER A 89 -6.06 -6.60 -38.22
C SER A 89 -5.03 -7.14 -37.21
N GLY A 90 -5.49 -7.87 -36.19
CA GLY A 90 -4.66 -8.42 -35.12
C GLY A 90 -4.59 -7.56 -33.84
N GLU A 91 -5.37 -6.49 -33.78
CA GLU A 91 -5.58 -5.69 -32.57
C GLU A 91 -6.82 -6.11 -31.78
N ASP A 92 -7.87 -6.59 -32.47
CA ASP A 92 -9.11 -7.12 -31.88
C ASP A 92 -8.86 -8.45 -31.14
N ALA A 93 -8.53 -8.39 -29.85
CA ALA A 93 -8.12 -9.55 -29.10
C ALA A 93 -9.31 -10.44 -28.70
N ASN A 94 -10.51 -9.87 -28.60
CA ASN A 94 -11.72 -10.60 -28.20
C ASN A 94 -12.73 -10.81 -29.34
N GLY A 95 -12.49 -10.26 -30.52
CA GLY A 95 -13.31 -10.46 -31.72
C GLY A 95 -14.60 -9.63 -31.75
N ASN A 96 -14.72 -8.57 -30.94
CA ASN A 96 -15.93 -7.76 -30.84
C ASN A 96 -16.00 -6.61 -31.87
N SER A 97 -14.95 -6.43 -32.68
CA SER A 97 -14.83 -5.36 -33.68
C SER A 97 -14.93 -3.94 -33.11
N THR A 98 -14.60 -3.75 -31.83
CA THR A 98 -14.50 -2.45 -31.18
C THR A 98 -13.14 -2.29 -30.51
N ILE A 99 -12.59 -1.07 -30.50
CA ILE A 99 -11.34 -0.81 -29.76
C ILE A 99 -11.66 -0.88 -28.27
N ASP A 100 -11.15 -1.89 -27.61
CA ASP A 100 -11.21 -1.96 -26.16
C ASP A 100 -10.03 -1.22 -25.52
N ALA A 101 -10.35 -0.30 -24.62
CA ALA A 101 -9.38 0.35 -23.76
C ALA A 101 -9.80 0.17 -22.31
N THR A 102 -8.87 -0.27 -21.48
CA THR A 102 -9.06 -0.29 -20.05
C THR A 102 -8.70 1.09 -19.48
N PRO A 103 -9.59 1.72 -18.68
CA PRO A 103 -9.36 3.08 -18.17
C PRO A 103 -8.37 3.11 -17.00
N PHE A 104 -7.79 1.97 -16.63
CA PHE A 104 -6.96 1.79 -15.46
C PHE A 104 -5.67 1.11 -15.85
N ALA A 105 -4.56 1.45 -15.22
CA ALA A 105 -3.30 0.77 -15.42
C ALA A 105 -2.53 0.68 -14.11
N VAL A 106 -1.92 -0.48 -13.85
CA VAL A 106 -1.19 -0.75 -12.60
C VAL A 106 0.30 -0.90 -12.87
N LEU A 107 1.10 -0.21 -12.05
CA LEU A 107 2.54 -0.37 -11.92
C LEU A 107 2.84 -0.85 -10.50
N ASP A 108 3.13 -2.13 -10.36
CA ASP A 108 3.47 -2.78 -9.10
C ASP A 108 4.88 -3.39 -9.19
N PRO A 109 5.88 -2.85 -8.48
CA PRO A 109 7.23 -3.41 -8.52
C PRO A 109 7.35 -4.76 -7.82
N LEU A 110 6.40 -5.13 -6.94
CA LEU A 110 6.48 -6.35 -6.14
C LEU A 110 5.66 -7.51 -6.70
N TYR A 111 4.93 -7.27 -7.78
CA TYR A 111 4.07 -8.27 -8.34
C TYR A 111 4.89 -9.39 -9.02
N SER A 112 4.88 -10.58 -8.42
CA SER A 112 5.63 -11.75 -8.88
C SER A 112 4.77 -12.88 -9.48
N GLY A 113 3.45 -12.67 -9.60
CA GLY A 113 2.50 -13.71 -10.00
C GLY A 113 2.45 -14.03 -11.50
N SER A 114 2.09 -15.28 -11.82
CA SER A 114 1.81 -15.75 -13.19
C SER A 114 0.37 -15.53 -13.63
N THR A 115 -0.55 -15.17 -12.72
CA THR A 115 -1.97 -15.01 -13.00
C THR A 115 -2.31 -13.55 -13.29
N PRO A 116 -2.74 -13.20 -14.52
CA PRO A 116 -2.90 -11.81 -14.90
C PRO A 116 -4.05 -11.16 -14.12
N ILE A 117 -3.72 -10.28 -13.17
CA ILE A 117 -4.60 -9.16 -12.81
C ILE A 117 -4.43 -8.15 -13.94
N TRP A 118 -5.41 -8.12 -14.84
CA TRP A 118 -5.48 -7.22 -16.00
C TRP A 118 -5.87 -5.79 -15.56
N PRO A 119 -5.47 -4.72 -16.27
CA PRO A 119 -4.47 -4.57 -17.34
C PRO A 119 -3.10 -4.10 -16.80
N ARG A 120 -2.00 -4.50 -17.45
CA ARG A 120 -0.62 -4.13 -17.07
C ARG A 120 0.03 -3.29 -18.14
N ILE A 121 0.73 -2.23 -17.73
CA ILE A 121 1.69 -1.56 -18.59
C ILE A 121 2.99 -2.36 -18.56
N ARG A 122 3.36 -2.97 -19.69
CA ARG A 122 4.75 -3.42 -19.90
C ARG A 122 5.51 -2.24 -20.50
N LEU A 123 6.72 -1.95 -20.03
CA LEU A 123 7.54 -0.83 -20.54
C LEU A 123 8.53 -1.30 -21.61
N ARG A 124 8.80 -0.47 -22.62
CA ARG A 124 9.71 -0.80 -23.74
C ARG A 124 11.15 -0.81 -23.26
N THR A 125 11.75 -1.99 -23.29
CA THR A 125 13.19 -2.17 -23.10
C THR A 125 13.89 -1.84 -24.41
N ASP A 126 14.54 -0.68 -24.47
CA ASP A 126 15.50 -0.39 -25.52
C ASP A 126 16.82 -1.12 -25.21
N ALA A 127 17.25 -2.01 -26.11
CA ALA A 127 18.45 -2.84 -25.96
C ALA A 127 19.74 -2.02 -25.70
N SER A 128 19.72 -0.71 -25.97
CA SER A 128 20.80 0.23 -25.68
C SER A 128 20.97 0.54 -24.18
N TYR A 129 19.96 0.28 -23.33
CA TYR A 129 20.01 0.44 -21.87
C TYR A 129 20.21 -0.87 -21.08
N ALA A 130 20.01 -2.03 -21.72
CA ALA A 130 20.12 -3.36 -21.12
C ALA A 130 21.53 -3.67 -20.55
N ALA A 131 22.59 -3.07 -21.12
CA ALA A 131 23.97 -3.29 -20.69
C ALA A 131 24.34 -2.68 -19.32
N LYS A 132 23.40 -2.08 -18.60
CA LYS A 132 23.62 -1.48 -17.27
C LYS A 132 22.64 -1.95 -16.20
N SER A 133 21.82 -2.97 -16.46
CA SER A 133 21.00 -3.62 -15.43
C SER A 133 21.87 -4.62 -14.67
N LEU A 134 21.87 -4.52 -13.34
CA LEU A 134 22.88 -5.09 -12.43
C LEU A 134 22.33 -6.17 -11.50
N PHE A 135 21.07 -6.56 -11.67
CA PHE A 135 20.45 -7.66 -10.93
C PHE A 135 20.40 -8.93 -11.79
N SER A 136 21.45 -9.74 -11.68
CA SER A 136 21.37 -11.16 -11.99
C SER A 136 20.67 -11.85 -10.82
N PHE A 137 19.37 -12.09 -10.93
CA PHE A 137 18.62 -12.96 -10.01
C PHE A 137 19.02 -14.42 -10.28
N ASP A 138 20.24 -14.78 -9.88
CA ASP A 138 20.74 -16.13 -9.97
C ASP A 138 20.37 -16.85 -8.66
N SER A 139 19.40 -17.77 -8.75
CA SER A 139 18.99 -18.74 -7.71
C SER A 139 18.01 -18.32 -6.59
N VAL A 140 16.87 -17.69 -6.92
CA VAL A 140 15.62 -18.03 -6.23
C VAL A 140 14.75 -18.78 -7.23
N THR A 141 14.52 -20.06 -7.00
CA THR A 141 13.63 -20.92 -7.79
C THR A 141 12.20 -20.36 -7.72
N LEU A 142 11.90 -19.41 -8.62
CA LEU A 142 10.56 -18.91 -8.89
C LEU A 142 10.10 -19.42 -10.26
N PHE A 143 8.85 -19.87 -10.23
CA PHE A 143 8.02 -20.47 -11.26
C PHE A 143 7.92 -19.62 -12.56
N PRO A 144 7.39 -20.17 -13.68
CA PRO A 144 7.86 -19.90 -15.03
C PRO A 144 7.70 -18.44 -15.45
N THR A 145 8.85 -17.83 -15.74
CA THR A 145 9.04 -16.45 -16.19
C THR A 145 8.87 -16.30 -17.69
N ASP A 146 7.71 -16.69 -18.24
CA ASP A 146 7.42 -16.36 -19.64
C ASP A 146 6.90 -14.92 -19.76
N GLY A 147 7.82 -14.00 -20.08
CA GLY A 147 7.47 -12.73 -20.74
C GLY A 147 7.57 -11.43 -19.92
N ILE A 148 8.22 -11.41 -18.77
CA ILE A 148 8.57 -10.16 -18.06
C ILE A 148 10.09 -9.94 -18.17
N PRO A 149 10.58 -8.92 -18.90
CA PRO A 149 12.00 -8.59 -18.92
C PRO A 149 12.48 -8.18 -17.52
N VAL A 150 13.56 -8.80 -17.06
CA VAL A 150 14.21 -8.63 -15.73
C VAL A 150 14.59 -7.17 -15.43
N GLU A 151 14.67 -6.31 -16.45
CA GLU A 151 15.18 -4.94 -16.39
C GLU A 151 14.17 -3.90 -15.87
N ILE A 152 12.85 -4.18 -15.92
CA ILE A 152 11.82 -3.24 -15.46
C ILE A 152 11.78 -3.16 -13.92
N VAL A 153 12.12 -4.25 -13.25
CA VAL A 153 12.26 -4.30 -11.79
C VAL A 153 13.53 -3.53 -11.36
N ASP A 154 14.58 -3.50 -12.18
CA ASP A 154 15.82 -2.76 -11.91
C ASP A 154 15.58 -1.24 -11.91
N ILE A 155 14.79 -0.70 -12.84
CA ILE A 155 14.52 0.75 -12.90
C ILE A 155 13.74 1.21 -11.67
N ILE A 156 12.69 0.49 -11.24
CA ILE A 156 11.96 0.87 -10.02
C ILE A 156 12.85 0.70 -8.77
N ALA A 157 13.78 -0.27 -8.77
CA ALA A 157 14.79 -0.46 -7.72
C ALA A 157 15.94 0.56 -7.70
N ARG A 158 16.00 1.51 -8.64
CA ARG A 158 17.00 2.59 -8.65
C ARG A 158 16.61 3.82 -7.84
N SER A 159 15.44 3.88 -7.21
CA SER A 159 15.11 5.03 -6.35
C SER A 159 15.93 5.10 -5.06
N GLU A 160 16.94 4.24 -4.87
CA GLU A 160 17.79 4.13 -3.67
C GLU A 160 17.01 3.87 -2.36
N ASP A 161 15.69 3.68 -2.45
CA ASP A 161 14.80 3.44 -1.32
C ASP A 161 14.10 2.08 -1.46
N ASP A 162 14.23 1.29 -0.38
CA ASP A 162 13.24 0.34 0.13
C ASP A 162 12.64 -0.72 -0.83
N ILE A 163 13.44 -1.55 -1.54
CA ILE A 163 12.87 -2.71 -2.28
C ILE A 163 13.32 -4.08 -1.77
N LEU A 164 14.28 -4.16 -0.84
CA LEU A 164 14.70 -5.46 -0.32
C LEU A 164 13.82 -5.87 0.87
N PHE A 165 12.83 -6.71 0.62
CA PHE A 165 12.06 -7.35 1.69
C PHE A 165 12.86 -8.56 2.19
N SER A 166 13.29 -8.53 3.45
CA SER A 166 13.32 -9.79 4.19
C SER A 166 11.97 -9.92 4.86
N THR A 167 11.21 -10.93 4.45
CA THR A 167 10.07 -11.41 5.23
C THR A 167 10.52 -12.30 6.38
N ASP A 168 11.83 -12.51 6.53
CA ASP A 168 12.33 -13.42 7.53
C ASP A 168 12.13 -12.81 8.92
N VAL A 169 11.11 -13.31 9.62
CA VAL A 169 10.81 -12.99 11.02
C VAL A 169 12.04 -13.25 11.91
N ASN A 170 13.00 -14.05 11.42
CA ASN A 170 14.26 -14.36 12.09
C ASN A 170 15.34 -13.28 11.97
N ASP A 171 15.20 -12.26 11.11
CA ASP A 171 16.19 -11.17 10.98
C ASP A 171 16.21 -10.20 12.19
N GLY A 172 15.44 -10.52 13.23
CA GLY A 172 15.40 -9.76 14.48
C GLY A 172 14.97 -8.31 14.25
N VAL A 173 14.19 -8.07 13.21
CA VAL A 173 13.54 -6.79 12.93
C VAL A 173 12.17 -6.87 13.59
N GLY A 174 12.04 -6.35 14.81
CA GLY A 174 10.76 -6.21 15.49
C GLY A 174 9.76 -5.47 14.59
N ILE A 175 8.45 -5.67 14.78
CA ILE A 175 7.38 -5.01 14.00
C ILE A 175 7.51 -3.48 13.91
N ASP A 176 8.26 -2.94 14.88
CA ASP A 176 8.46 -1.53 15.17
C ASP A 176 9.87 -1.02 14.87
N ASP A 177 10.77 -1.89 14.38
CA ASP A 177 12.15 -1.50 14.10
C ASP A 177 12.23 -0.63 12.83
N PRO A 178 13.12 0.38 12.83
CA PRO A 178 13.35 1.21 11.65
C PRO A 178 13.92 0.37 10.50
N PRO A 179 13.77 0.82 9.23
CA PRO A 179 14.43 0.19 8.09
C PRO A 179 15.92 0.01 8.38
N LYS A 180 16.42 -1.21 8.25
CA LYS A 180 17.85 -1.48 8.40
C LYS A 180 18.53 -1.21 7.05
N PRO A 181 19.63 -0.44 7.03
CA PRO A 181 20.43 -0.32 5.82
C PRO A 181 21.03 -1.67 5.48
N LYS A 182 20.78 -2.15 4.27
CA LYS A 182 21.38 -3.36 3.71
C LYS A 182 22.22 -2.96 2.50
N TRP A 183 23.18 -3.79 2.17
CA TRP A 183 23.88 -3.67 0.90
C TRP A 183 23.28 -4.72 -0.02
N SER A 184 22.87 -4.34 -1.23
CA SER A 184 22.49 -5.33 -2.22
C SER A 184 23.77 -6.09 -2.54
N ASN A 185 23.88 -7.30 -2.02
CA ASN A 185 24.90 -8.22 -2.46
C ASN A 185 24.50 -8.57 -3.89
N GLY A 186 25.10 -7.89 -4.87
CA GLY A 186 25.07 -8.36 -6.26
C GLY A 186 25.45 -9.84 -6.21
N SER A 187 24.63 -10.68 -6.84
CA SER A 187 24.78 -12.14 -6.76
C SER A 187 26.25 -12.52 -6.89
N ALA A 188 26.71 -13.42 -6.03
CA ALA A 188 28.10 -13.86 -5.90
C ALA A 188 28.56 -14.69 -7.12
N GLY A 189 28.29 -14.19 -8.32
CA GLY A 189 28.95 -14.63 -9.53
C GLY A 189 30.44 -14.29 -9.46
N PRO A 190 31.29 -15.03 -10.19
CA PRO A 190 32.75 -14.94 -10.10
C PRO A 190 33.37 -13.62 -10.58
N LEU A 191 32.56 -12.61 -10.91
CA LEU A 191 33.01 -11.31 -11.40
C LEU A 191 32.67 -10.19 -10.41
N PRO A 192 33.69 -9.62 -9.72
CA PRO A 192 33.51 -8.56 -8.74
C PRO A 192 33.56 -7.20 -9.43
N THR A 193 32.45 -6.75 -10.05
CA THR A 193 32.45 -5.40 -10.68
C THR A 193 31.16 -4.62 -10.48
N VAL A 194 30.21 -5.13 -9.72
CA VAL A 194 28.98 -4.38 -9.42
C VAL A 194 29.17 -3.68 -8.08
N PRO A 195 29.26 -2.34 -8.02
CA PRO A 195 29.26 -1.66 -6.74
C PRO A 195 27.97 -2.03 -6.01
N ALA A 196 28.12 -2.64 -4.84
CA ALA A 196 27.00 -2.90 -3.94
C ALA A 196 26.26 -1.58 -3.75
N ARG A 197 24.95 -1.58 -3.97
CA ARG A 197 24.15 -0.38 -3.76
C ARG A 197 23.63 -0.41 -2.34
N HIS A 198 23.59 0.76 -1.73
CA HIS A 198 22.88 0.93 -0.48
C HIS A 198 21.39 0.72 -0.80
N VAL A 199 20.80 -0.26 -0.15
CA VAL A 199 19.40 -0.62 -0.29
C VAL A 199 18.86 -0.76 1.11
N PHE A 200 17.74 -0.16 1.40
CA PHE A 200 17.12 -0.39 2.68
C PHE A 200 16.30 -1.66 2.62
N GLU A 201 16.27 -2.36 3.75
CA GLU A 201 15.29 -3.39 3.95
C GLU A 201 13.91 -2.72 3.95
N GLY A 202 13.18 -2.89 2.85
CA GLY A 202 12.03 -2.06 2.50
C GLY A 202 10.89 -2.27 3.47
N VAL A 203 10.85 -1.45 4.52
CA VAL A 203 9.68 -1.40 5.40
C VAL A 203 8.52 -0.73 4.68
N TYR A 204 8.80 0.12 3.70
CA TYR A 204 7.78 0.75 2.88
C TYR A 204 7.81 0.20 1.45
N SER A 205 6.65 0.20 0.81
CA SER A 205 6.55 -0.05 -0.62
C SER A 205 5.46 0.81 -1.22
N GLN A 206 5.39 0.84 -2.54
CA GLN A 206 4.41 1.60 -3.27
C GLN A 206 3.79 0.79 -4.40
N LEU A 207 2.52 1.09 -4.66
CA LEU A 207 1.76 0.67 -5.84
C LEU A 207 1.34 1.94 -6.56
N ALA A 208 1.68 2.05 -7.84
CA ALA A 208 1.27 3.16 -8.66
C ALA A 208 0.17 2.73 -9.62
N THR A 209 -0.83 3.58 -9.80
CA THR A 209 -1.87 3.36 -10.81
C THR A 209 -2.17 4.63 -11.57
N LEU A 210 -2.49 4.49 -12.85
CA LEU A 210 -3.05 5.56 -13.66
C LEU A 210 -4.51 5.25 -13.94
N THR A 211 -5.38 6.24 -13.78
CA THR A 211 -6.78 6.17 -14.24
C THR A 211 -7.01 7.24 -15.30
N SER A 212 -7.44 6.87 -16.50
CA SER A 212 -7.83 7.82 -17.54
C SER A 212 -8.99 8.70 -17.06
N THR A 213 -8.91 10.00 -17.32
CA THR A 213 -10.06 10.91 -17.10
C THR A 213 -10.97 11.01 -18.33
N ASP A 214 -10.53 10.46 -19.47
CA ASP A 214 -11.31 10.39 -20.69
C ASP A 214 -12.20 9.14 -20.69
N THR A 215 -13.45 9.29 -21.12
CA THR A 215 -14.41 8.20 -21.26
C THR A 215 -14.39 7.59 -22.66
N ASP A 216 -13.77 8.26 -23.64
CA ASP A 216 -13.64 7.77 -25.01
C ASP A 216 -12.43 6.83 -25.13
N PRO A 217 -12.61 5.51 -25.33
CA PRO A 217 -11.54 4.52 -25.43
C PRO A 217 -10.44 4.92 -26.43
N ALA A 218 -10.82 5.53 -27.55
CA ALA A 218 -9.87 5.95 -28.58
C ALA A 218 -8.96 7.09 -28.11
N LYS A 219 -9.42 7.93 -27.16
CA LYS A 219 -8.66 9.05 -26.60
C LYS A 219 -7.94 8.72 -25.29
N MET A 220 -8.31 7.60 -24.65
CA MET A 220 -7.60 7.11 -23.48
C MET A 220 -6.13 6.94 -23.84
N TRP A 221 -5.24 7.34 -22.93
CA TRP A 221 -3.79 7.14 -23.10
C TRP A 221 -3.13 7.85 -24.28
N ARG A 222 -3.79 8.83 -24.92
CA ARG A 222 -3.13 9.69 -25.91
C ARG A 222 -2.21 10.72 -25.26
N LYS A 223 -1.12 11.05 -25.96
CA LYS A 223 -0.28 12.21 -25.61
C LYS A 223 -1.15 13.46 -25.43
N GLY A 224 -0.95 14.14 -24.31
CA GLY A 224 -1.66 15.37 -23.95
C GLY A 224 -2.99 15.15 -23.23
N SER A 225 -3.51 13.93 -23.15
CA SER A 225 -4.67 13.62 -22.31
C SER A 225 -4.29 13.66 -20.82
N TYR A 226 -5.31 13.73 -19.96
CA TYR A 226 -5.10 13.74 -18.52
C TYR A 226 -5.44 12.38 -17.91
N ALA A 227 -4.61 11.95 -16.97
CA ALA A 227 -4.85 10.80 -16.11
C ALA A 227 -4.75 11.21 -14.64
N LEU A 228 -5.39 10.45 -13.77
CA LEU A 228 -5.19 10.51 -12.33
C LEU A 228 -4.09 9.49 -11.96
N LEU A 229 -2.94 9.99 -11.53
CA LEU A 229 -1.88 9.17 -10.94
C LEU A 229 -2.17 9.00 -9.46
N THR A 230 -2.31 7.76 -9.03
CA THR A 230 -2.46 7.39 -7.61
C THR A 230 -1.28 6.55 -7.19
N ILE A 231 -0.62 6.96 -6.10
CA ILE A 231 0.43 6.18 -5.44
C ILE A 231 -0.12 5.72 -4.10
N VAL A 232 -0.27 4.42 -3.91
CA VAL A 232 -0.63 3.80 -2.63
C VAL A 232 0.65 3.37 -1.95
N THR A 233 0.85 3.77 -0.70
CA THR A 233 2.01 3.38 0.09
C THR A 233 1.63 2.39 1.16
N PHE A 234 2.54 1.46 1.41
CA PHE A 234 2.35 0.35 2.33
C PHE A 234 3.43 0.32 3.38
N PHE A 235 3.10 -0.23 4.53
CA PHE A 235 4.05 -0.57 5.58
C PHE A 235 4.10 -2.08 5.71
N ARG A 236 5.26 -2.68 5.42
CA ARG A 236 5.51 -4.13 5.40
C ARG A 236 4.49 -4.87 4.55
N ARG A 237 4.38 -4.46 3.28
CA ARG A 237 3.51 -5.14 2.33
C ARG A 237 4.00 -6.57 2.13
N ASP A 238 3.13 -7.53 2.39
CA ASP A 238 3.34 -8.89 1.91
C ASP A 238 2.86 -8.96 0.46
N ALA A 239 3.79 -9.19 -0.47
CA ALA A 239 3.47 -9.30 -1.89
C ALA A 239 2.82 -10.64 -2.26
N THR A 240 2.89 -11.64 -1.37
CA THR A 240 2.28 -12.96 -1.58
C THR A 240 0.80 -12.97 -1.25
N LEU A 241 0.36 -12.03 -0.39
CA LEU A 241 -1.04 -11.89 -0.03
C LEU A 241 -1.77 -11.03 -1.06
N PRO A 242 -2.82 -11.56 -1.73
CA PRO A 242 -3.62 -10.77 -2.64
C PRO A 242 -4.37 -9.66 -1.89
N PRO A 243 -4.79 -8.59 -2.58
CA PRO A 243 -5.74 -7.66 -1.99
C PRO A 243 -7.02 -8.41 -1.63
N MET A 244 -7.65 -7.98 -0.55
CA MET A 244 -8.85 -8.61 -0.05
C MET A 244 -10.06 -8.18 -0.86
N LEU A 245 -10.71 -9.13 -1.53
CA LEU A 245 -11.98 -8.87 -2.20
C LEU A 245 -13.11 -8.85 -1.17
N LEU A 246 -13.88 -7.77 -1.18
CA LEU A 246 -15.19 -7.74 -0.57
C LEU A 246 -16.23 -8.14 -1.61
N THR A 247 -17.07 -9.10 -1.25
CA THR A 247 -18.21 -9.49 -2.09
C THR A 247 -19.41 -8.61 -1.82
N ASP A 248 -20.35 -8.57 -2.77
CA ASP A 248 -21.52 -7.68 -2.80
C ASP A 248 -22.12 -7.41 -1.42
N PRO A 249 -22.46 -6.13 -1.14
CA PRO A 249 -23.00 -5.79 0.15
C PRO A 249 -24.37 -6.44 0.32
N ASP A 250 -24.68 -6.84 1.56
CA ASP A 250 -25.99 -7.35 1.89
C ASP A 250 -27.07 -6.25 1.81
N ASN A 251 -28.33 -6.61 2.10
CA ASN A 251 -29.45 -5.67 2.08
C ASN A 251 -29.29 -4.48 3.05
N ASP A 252 -28.38 -4.58 4.03
CA ASP A 252 -28.08 -3.53 5.00
C ASP A 252 -26.86 -2.68 4.58
N GLY A 253 -26.30 -2.91 3.39
CA GLY A 253 -25.13 -2.20 2.88
C GLY A 253 -23.80 -2.65 3.51
N ARG A 254 -23.76 -3.85 4.10
CA ARG A 254 -22.57 -4.41 4.76
C ARG A 254 -21.83 -5.33 3.82
N TRP A 255 -20.53 -5.15 3.73
CA TRP A 255 -19.67 -5.91 2.85
C TRP A 255 -19.27 -7.23 3.49
N LEU A 256 -19.37 -8.32 2.73
CA LEU A 256 -18.89 -9.62 3.16
C LEU A 256 -17.39 -9.74 2.88
N VAL A 257 -16.63 -10.07 3.91
CA VAL A 257 -15.19 -10.35 3.85
C VAL A 257 -15.00 -11.85 3.75
N ASP A 258 -14.36 -12.29 2.67
CA ASP A 258 -13.96 -13.68 2.50
C ASP A 258 -12.76 -14.01 3.41
N LYS A 259 -13.02 -14.80 4.46
CA LYS A 259 -11.99 -15.21 5.42
C LYS A 259 -10.86 -16.04 4.82
N THR A 260 -11.07 -16.66 3.66
CA THR A 260 -9.99 -17.43 3.00
C THR A 260 -8.84 -16.54 2.54
N ASN A 261 -9.10 -15.23 2.36
CA ASN A 261 -8.09 -14.22 2.01
C ASN A 261 -7.58 -13.41 3.21
N VAL A 262 -7.99 -13.76 4.43
CA VAL A 262 -7.54 -13.10 5.65
C VAL A 262 -6.23 -13.75 6.12
N PRO A 263 -5.15 -12.98 6.35
CA PRO A 263 -3.90 -13.51 6.88
C PRO A 263 -4.10 -14.27 8.20
N GLU A 264 -3.36 -15.36 8.38
CA GLU A 264 -3.40 -16.14 9.62
C GLU A 264 -3.09 -15.26 10.85
N GLY A 265 -3.77 -15.54 11.96
CA GLY A 265 -3.59 -14.82 13.23
C GLY A 265 -4.38 -13.52 13.36
N ILE A 266 -5.05 -13.06 12.30
CA ILE A 266 -5.99 -11.94 12.39
C ILE A 266 -7.35 -12.45 12.85
N SER A 267 -7.80 -11.98 14.01
CA SER A 267 -9.02 -12.48 14.67
C SER A 267 -10.20 -11.54 14.52
N THR A 268 -9.96 -10.27 14.18
CA THR A 268 -11.01 -9.26 14.06
C THR A 268 -10.84 -8.39 12.82
N VAL A 269 -11.96 -7.90 12.29
CA VAL A 269 -11.99 -6.91 11.20
C VAL A 269 -11.20 -5.64 11.55
N ARG A 270 -11.15 -5.28 12.84
CA ARG A 270 -10.41 -4.10 13.32
C ARG A 270 -8.89 -4.27 13.25
N GLU A 271 -8.40 -5.47 13.48
CA GLU A 271 -6.98 -5.80 13.29
C GLU A 271 -6.61 -5.78 11.81
N LEU A 272 -7.55 -6.23 10.98
CA LEU A 272 -7.40 -6.35 9.53
C LEU A 272 -7.41 -4.99 8.81
N ILE A 273 -8.43 -4.17 9.07
CA ILE A 273 -8.68 -2.91 8.37
C ILE A 273 -8.36 -1.76 9.31
N LYS A 274 -7.16 -1.19 9.16
CA LYS A 274 -6.72 -0.04 9.95
C LYS A 274 -7.28 1.26 9.34
N PRO A 275 -7.66 2.26 10.16
CA PRO A 275 -7.94 3.59 9.64
C PRO A 275 -6.74 4.13 8.86
N GLY A 276 -6.98 4.70 7.68
CA GLY A 276 -5.94 5.13 6.75
C GLY A 276 -5.59 4.10 5.68
N ALA A 277 -6.03 2.84 5.83
CA ALA A 277 -5.95 1.86 4.75
C ALA A 277 -6.74 2.35 3.53
N VAL A 278 -6.35 1.88 2.36
CA VAL A 278 -6.87 2.29 1.07
C VAL A 278 -7.60 1.10 0.45
N LEU A 279 -8.73 1.39 -0.18
CA LEU A 279 -9.46 0.45 -1.02
C LEU A 279 -9.51 0.92 -2.47
N LEU A 280 -9.63 -0.03 -3.37
CA LEU A 280 -9.92 0.16 -4.79
C LEU A 280 -11.34 -0.31 -5.05
N GLU A 281 -12.21 0.61 -5.46
CA GLU A 281 -13.60 0.33 -5.83
C GLU A 281 -13.72 0.35 -7.35
N LYS A 282 -14.34 -0.68 -7.92
CA LYS A 282 -14.71 -0.74 -9.34
C LYS A 282 -16.20 -0.52 -9.48
N ASN A 283 -16.63 0.65 -9.96
CA ASN A 283 -18.05 0.94 -10.09
C ASN A 283 -18.73 0.09 -11.17
N ALA A 284 -20.08 0.16 -11.24
CA ALA A 284 -20.87 -0.55 -12.24
C ALA A 284 -20.53 -0.21 -13.70
N SER A 285 -19.89 0.94 -13.96
CA SER A 285 -19.38 1.33 -15.29
C SER A 285 -17.99 0.77 -15.60
N GLY A 286 -17.39 -0.03 -14.70
CA GLY A 286 -16.05 -0.58 -14.85
C GLY A 286 -14.92 0.39 -14.52
N ASN A 287 -15.22 1.58 -13.98
CA ASN A 287 -14.23 2.56 -13.60
C ASN A 287 -13.70 2.29 -12.19
N TYR A 288 -12.39 2.48 -12.01
CA TYR A 288 -11.69 2.21 -10.77
C TYR A 288 -11.41 3.50 -9.99
N PHE A 289 -11.68 3.49 -8.69
CA PHE A 289 -11.50 4.62 -7.79
C PHE A 289 -10.78 4.18 -6.52
N TRP A 290 -9.78 4.95 -6.13
CA TRP A 290 -9.10 4.77 -4.85
C TRP A 290 -9.78 5.60 -3.78
N LYS A 291 -10.11 4.97 -2.66
CA LYS A 291 -10.68 5.64 -1.48
C LYS A 291 -9.89 5.28 -0.23
N ARG A 292 -9.72 6.26 0.65
CA ARG A 292 -9.17 6.03 1.99
C ARG A 292 -10.28 5.63 2.94
N ILE A 293 -10.03 4.60 3.73
CA ILE A 293 -10.91 4.12 4.79
C ILE A 293 -10.70 5.00 6.02
N LEU A 294 -11.74 5.72 6.43
CA LEU A 294 -11.77 6.55 7.63
C LEU A 294 -12.17 5.72 8.86
N MET A 295 -13.08 4.77 8.66
CA MET A 295 -13.54 3.86 9.70
C MET A 295 -13.96 2.52 9.08
N ALA A 296 -13.71 1.45 9.82
CA ALA A 296 -14.29 0.14 9.57
C ALA A 296 -14.97 -0.31 10.87
N ALA A 297 -16.23 -0.71 10.78
CA ALA A 297 -16.98 -1.26 11.89
C ALA A 297 -17.31 -2.71 11.58
N ASP A 298 -17.00 -3.59 12.52
CA ASP A 298 -17.49 -4.95 12.52
C ASP A 298 -19.01 -4.92 12.75
N SER A 299 -19.77 -5.42 11.78
CA SER A 299 -21.20 -5.60 11.96
C SER A 299 -21.43 -7.03 12.40
N ALA A 300 -21.34 -7.25 13.72
CA ALA A 300 -21.70 -8.53 14.30
C ALA A 300 -23.18 -8.82 13.99
N ASN A 301 -23.42 -9.68 13.00
CA ASN A 301 -24.75 -10.16 12.70
C ASN A 301 -25.05 -11.27 13.72
N THR A 302 -25.64 -10.88 14.86
CA THR A 302 -26.19 -11.75 15.92
C THR A 302 -25.18 -12.47 16.83
N ALA A 303 -25.67 -12.97 17.97
CA ALA A 303 -24.94 -13.48 19.13
C ALA A 303 -23.99 -14.69 18.89
N ASN A 304 -23.86 -15.17 17.65
CA ASN A 304 -23.01 -16.31 17.27
C ASN A 304 -21.87 -15.93 16.31
N ALA A 305 -21.49 -14.65 16.23
CA ALA A 305 -20.47 -14.12 15.31
C ALA A 305 -19.08 -14.80 15.41
N ALA A 306 -18.78 -15.47 16.53
CA ALA A 306 -17.53 -16.21 16.70
C ALA A 306 -17.41 -17.46 15.80
N GLU A 307 -18.53 -18.06 15.38
CA GLU A 307 -18.55 -19.31 14.60
C GLU A 307 -18.91 -19.10 13.12
N SER A 308 -19.39 -17.92 12.74
CA SER A 308 -19.67 -17.61 11.33
C SER A 308 -18.38 -17.67 10.52
N SER A 309 -18.38 -18.35 9.38
CA SER A 309 -17.28 -18.33 8.39
C SER A 309 -17.09 -16.95 7.76
N ASP A 310 -18.05 -16.06 7.97
CA ASP A 310 -18.23 -14.84 7.21
C ASP A 310 -18.13 -13.63 8.15
N TRP A 311 -17.35 -12.61 7.75
CA TRP A 311 -17.28 -11.33 8.46
C TRP A 311 -18.02 -10.25 7.66
N TYR A 312 -18.85 -9.47 8.34
CA TYR A 312 -19.55 -8.33 7.73
C TYR A 312 -18.91 -7.04 8.19
N VAL A 313 -18.51 -6.19 7.24
CA VAL A 313 -17.89 -4.89 7.53
C VAL A 313 -18.71 -3.75 6.97
N SER A 314 -18.92 -2.72 7.80
CA SER A 314 -19.37 -1.41 7.35
C SER A 314 -18.17 -0.49 7.21
N LEU A 315 -18.00 0.10 6.03
CA LEU A 315 -16.88 0.99 5.71
C LEU A 315 -17.35 2.43 5.59
N GLY A 316 -16.67 3.34 6.29
CA GLY A 316 -16.76 4.78 6.07
C GLY A 316 -15.51 5.26 5.34
N CYS A 317 -15.68 5.81 4.14
CA CYS A 317 -14.57 6.20 3.26
C CYS A 317 -14.60 7.68 2.89
N GLU A 318 -13.44 8.22 2.50
CA GLU A 318 -13.36 9.54 1.87
C GLU A 318 -14.20 9.57 0.58
N GLY A 319 -15.02 10.63 0.42
CA GLY A 319 -15.92 10.75 -0.72
C GLY A 319 -17.19 9.89 -0.64
N GLY A 320 -17.45 9.24 0.50
CA GLY A 320 -18.65 8.43 0.75
C GLY A 320 -18.39 6.93 0.67
N ASN A 321 -19.35 6.15 1.20
CA ASN A 321 -19.25 4.70 1.25
C ASN A 321 -19.16 4.09 -0.16
N PRO A 322 -18.49 2.94 -0.33
CA PRO A 322 -18.51 2.22 -1.60
C PRO A 322 -19.95 1.86 -1.98
N VAL A 323 -20.25 1.96 -3.28
CA VAL A 323 -21.60 1.78 -3.82
C VAL A 323 -21.84 0.29 -4.09
N GLY A 324 -23.04 -0.22 -3.81
CA GLY A 324 -23.36 -1.64 -4.09
C GLY A 324 -23.26 -2.00 -5.57
N GLY A 325 -22.95 -3.27 -5.86
CA GLY A 325 -22.70 -3.78 -7.22
C GLY A 325 -21.31 -3.44 -7.76
N SER A 326 -20.33 -3.19 -6.88
CA SER A 326 -18.94 -2.90 -7.22
C SER A 326 -18.00 -3.97 -6.66
N ASP A 327 -16.93 -4.30 -7.41
CA ASP A 327 -15.83 -5.08 -6.85
C ASP A 327 -15.02 -4.13 -5.95
N VAL A 328 -14.87 -4.47 -4.66
CA VAL A 328 -14.10 -3.66 -3.71
C VAL A 328 -12.89 -4.45 -3.22
N TYR A 329 -11.70 -3.92 -3.46
CA TYR A 329 -10.44 -4.53 -3.07
C TYR A 329 -9.79 -3.72 -1.94
N ILE A 330 -9.61 -4.32 -0.77
CA ILE A 330 -8.95 -3.69 0.37
C ILE A 330 -7.47 -4.06 0.40
N PHE A 331 -6.64 -3.04 0.60
CA PHE A 331 -5.21 -3.19 0.79
C PHE A 331 -4.88 -2.99 2.27
N ALA A 332 -5.02 -4.04 3.09
CA ALA A 332 -4.94 -3.97 4.56
C ALA A 332 -3.65 -3.35 5.13
N SER A 333 -2.50 -3.59 4.46
CA SER A 333 -1.19 -3.05 4.87
C SER A 333 -0.88 -1.66 4.29
N SER A 334 -1.81 -1.05 3.56
CA SER A 334 -1.64 0.31 3.07
C SER A 334 -1.77 1.33 4.21
N ILE A 335 -0.94 2.36 4.17
CA ILE A 335 -0.89 3.43 5.19
C ILE A 335 -1.29 4.78 4.60
N GLY A 336 -1.42 4.90 3.28
CA GLY A 336 -1.87 6.12 2.67
C GLY A 336 -1.87 6.07 1.16
N SER A 337 -2.32 7.17 0.57
CA SER A 337 -2.29 7.37 -0.87
C SER A 337 -2.05 8.84 -1.21
N LEU A 338 -1.30 9.07 -2.28
CA LEU A 338 -1.20 10.34 -2.98
C LEU A 338 -1.98 10.25 -4.28
N GLN A 339 -2.86 11.19 -4.56
CA GLN A 339 -3.57 11.28 -5.84
C GLN A 339 -3.24 12.62 -6.49
N MET A 340 -2.87 12.61 -7.77
CA MET A 340 -2.59 13.83 -8.52
C MET A 340 -2.96 13.69 -9.99
N ARG A 341 -3.46 14.77 -10.58
CA ARG A 341 -3.76 14.80 -12.02
C ARG A 341 -2.47 15.06 -12.79
N VAL A 342 -2.14 14.15 -13.70
CA VAL A 342 -0.98 14.25 -14.59
C VAL A 342 -1.43 14.39 -16.03
N ARG A 343 -0.65 15.13 -16.83
CA ARG A 343 -0.81 15.18 -18.28
C ARG A 343 0.15 14.16 -18.90
N LEU A 344 -0.37 13.29 -19.75
CA LEU A 344 0.44 12.28 -20.43
C LEU A 344 1.33 12.97 -21.48
N GLU A 345 2.62 12.63 -21.52
CA GLU A 345 3.65 13.29 -22.36
C GLU A 345 3.95 12.59 -23.69
#